data_AF-A0A0N4YC07-F1
#
_entry.id   AF-A0A0N4YC07-F1
#
_cell.length_a   1.000
_cell.length_b   1.000
_cell.length_c   1.000
_cell.angle_alpha   90.00
_cell.angle_beta   90.00
_cell.angle_gamma   90.00
#
_symmetry.space_group_name_H-M   'P 1'
#
loop_
_entity.id
_entity.type
_entity.pdbx_description
1 polymer ?
#
loop_
_entity_poly.entity_id
_entity_poly.type
_entity_poly.pdbx_seq_one_letter_code
_entity_poly.pdbx_strand_id
1 'polypeptide(L)'
;MQCAYGVWYGFCDHVMVAFEKNEEAIRIMKDDRYSMDKKRLREIDHMLLDVLIKKEKAELLDLIIIALDKEVRELVHLQSRCITQRWEYECSVALIAVVQATIELVEAIEGIAEGSQLEVVKKAHDVYRDRFREGKHNILALCIQMATTIVDNIY
;
A
#
# COMPACT_ATOMS: atom_id res chain seq x y z
N MET A 1 -17.04 -2.48 9.18
CA MET A 1 -16.13 -3.62 9.39
C MET A 1 -15.39 -3.41 10.69
N GLN A 2 -15.05 -4.45 11.45
CA GLN A 2 -14.30 -4.32 12.71
C GLN A 2 -13.04 -5.18 12.65
N CYS A 3 -11.89 -4.56 12.95
CA CYS A 3 -10.62 -5.24 13.06
C CYS A 3 -10.59 -6.14 14.31
N ALA A 4 -10.20 -7.40 14.15
CA ALA A 4 -10.17 -8.40 15.20
C ALA A 4 -8.88 -8.36 16.04
N TYR A 5 -7.85 -7.65 15.57
CA TYR A 5 -6.61 -7.47 16.32
C TYR A 5 -6.85 -6.54 17.51
N GLY A 6 -6.64 -7.07 18.73
CA GLY A 6 -7.01 -6.41 19.98
C GLY A 6 -6.14 -5.20 20.37
N VAL A 7 -5.05 -4.94 19.65
CA VAL A 7 -4.20 -3.76 19.88
C VAL A 7 -4.60 -2.67 18.88
N TRP A 8 -5.48 -1.79 19.34
CA TRP A 8 -6.12 -0.71 18.57
C TRP A 8 -5.23 0.50 18.27
N TYR A 9 -3.91 0.41 18.49
CA TYR A 9 -3.00 1.53 18.29
C TYR A 9 -2.54 1.57 16.82
N GLY A 10 -3.36 2.17 15.97
CA GLY A 10 -3.01 2.61 14.60
C GLY A 10 -3.06 1.52 13.52
N PHE A 11 -2.61 0.30 13.78
CA PHE A 11 -2.54 -0.77 12.77
C PHE A 11 -3.85 -0.96 11.99
N CYS A 12 -4.96 -1.17 12.71
CA CYS A 12 -6.26 -1.43 12.11
C CYS A 12 -6.77 -0.23 11.30
N ASP A 13 -6.54 0.98 11.79
CA ASP A 13 -6.97 2.21 11.13
C ASP A 13 -6.25 2.35 9.78
N HIS A 14 -4.93 2.15 9.78
CA HIS A 14 -4.12 2.18 8.54
C HIS A 14 -4.55 1.11 7.53
N VAL A 15 -4.80 -0.13 7.97
CA VAL A 15 -5.30 -1.19 7.07
C VAL A 15 -6.68 -0.85 6.49
N MET A 16 -7.57 -0.27 7.31
CA MET A 16 -8.88 0.18 6.84
C MET A 16 -8.78 1.34 5.84
N VAL A 17 -7.91 2.32 6.08
CA VAL A 17 -7.67 3.43 5.14
C VAL A 17 -7.08 2.90 3.84
N ALA A 18 -6.13 1.96 3.89
CA ALA A 18 -5.60 1.33 2.69
C ALA A 18 -6.69 0.67 1.83
N PHE A 19 -7.57 -0.11 2.46
CA PHE A 19 -8.74 -0.70 1.80
C PHE A 19 -9.66 0.36 1.18
N GLU A 20 -9.97 1.43 1.91
CA GLU A 20 -10.83 2.51 1.40
C GLU A 20 -10.21 3.24 0.20
N LYS A 21 -8.88 3.36 0.18
CA LYS A 21 -8.12 3.98 -0.91
C LYS A 21 -8.06 3.11 -2.16
N ASN A 22 -7.96 1.80 -2.00
CA ASN A 22 -8.11 0.87 -3.12
C ASN A 22 -9.51 0.91 -3.72
N GLU A 23 -10.56 0.92 -2.88
CA GLU A 23 -11.94 1.09 -3.33
C GLU A 23 -12.20 2.47 -3.98
N GLU A 24 -11.52 3.53 -3.53
CA GLU A 24 -11.50 4.82 -4.20
C GLU A 24 -10.90 4.71 -5.61
N ALA A 25 -9.72 4.12 -5.75
CA ALA A 25 -9.07 3.90 -7.05
C ALA A 25 -9.95 3.08 -8.01
N ILE A 26 -10.56 2.00 -7.53
CA ILE A 26 -11.48 1.14 -8.31
C ILE A 26 -12.68 1.95 -8.82
N ARG A 27 -13.27 2.82 -7.99
CA ARG A 27 -14.42 3.65 -8.37
C ARG A 27 -14.07 4.74 -9.38
N ILE A 28 -12.85 5.29 -9.30
CA ILE A 28 -12.34 6.29 -10.25
C ILE A 28 -12.11 5.66 -11.63
N MET A 29 -11.57 4.45 -11.69
CA MET A 29 -11.28 3.71 -12.92
C MET A 29 -12.54 3.13 -13.58
N LYS A 30 -13.42 4.00 -14.08
CA LYS A 30 -14.74 3.60 -14.62
C LYS A 30 -14.63 2.79 -15.91
N ASP A 31 -13.66 3.13 -16.76
CA ASP A 31 -13.46 2.50 -18.07
C ASP A 31 -13.09 0.99 -17.95
N ASP A 32 -13.57 0.18 -18.89
CA ASP A 32 -13.32 -1.25 -18.99
C ASP A 32 -11.85 -1.58 -19.31
N ARG A 33 -11.11 -0.62 -19.88
CA ARG A 33 -9.66 -0.75 -20.11
C ARG A 33 -8.85 -0.97 -18.83
N TYR A 34 -9.41 -0.63 -17.66
CA TYR A 34 -8.83 -0.86 -16.33
C TYR A 34 -9.37 -2.13 -15.65
N SER A 35 -10.08 -3.00 -16.36
CA SER A 35 -10.68 -4.22 -15.80
C SER A 35 -9.67 -5.10 -15.05
N MET A 36 -8.45 -5.21 -15.57
CA MET A 36 -7.38 -5.98 -14.94
C MET A 36 -6.82 -5.29 -13.70
N ASP A 37 -6.61 -3.98 -13.74
CA ASP A 37 -6.09 -3.20 -12.62
C ASP A 37 -7.11 -3.23 -11.45
N LYS A 38 -8.40 -3.01 -11.77
CA LYS A 38 -9.52 -3.19 -10.82
C LYS A 38 -9.58 -4.58 -10.21
N LYS A 39 -9.34 -5.63 -11.02
CA LYS A 39 -9.36 -7.01 -10.53
C LYS A 39 -8.26 -7.23 -9.49
N ARG A 40 -7.04 -6.75 -9.74
CA ARG A 40 -5.89 -6.91 -8.84
C ARG A 40 -6.06 -6.10 -7.55
N LEU A 41 -6.57 -4.88 -7.63
CA LEU A 41 -6.90 -4.10 -6.42
C LEU A 41 -7.92 -4.83 -5.55
N ARG A 42 -8.97 -5.42 -6.14
CA ARG A 42 -9.92 -6.26 -5.37
C ARG A 42 -9.28 -7.50 -4.76
N GLU A 43 -8.31 -8.11 -5.44
CA GLU A 43 -7.56 -9.23 -4.88
C GLU A 43 -6.73 -8.79 -3.66
N ILE A 44 -6.14 -7.60 -3.71
CA ILE A 44 -5.42 -7.02 -2.56
C ILE A 44 -6.41 -6.69 -1.44
N ASP A 45 -7.55 -6.10 -1.75
CA ASP A 45 -8.58 -5.78 -0.77
C ASP A 45 -9.09 -7.02 -0.05
N HIS A 46 -9.29 -8.14 -0.73
CA HIS A 46 -9.60 -9.42 -0.07
C HIS A 46 -8.51 -9.84 0.92
N MET A 47 -7.23 -9.61 0.63
CA MET A 47 -6.15 -9.88 1.58
C MET A 47 -6.17 -8.92 2.76
N LEU A 48 -6.51 -7.64 2.54
CA LEU A 48 -6.67 -6.68 3.65
C LEU A 48 -7.85 -7.07 4.55
N LEU A 49 -8.95 -7.57 3.98
CA LEU A 49 -10.06 -8.14 4.75
C LEU A 49 -9.60 -9.34 5.58
N ASP A 50 -8.79 -10.24 5.00
CA ASP A 50 -8.22 -11.38 5.71
C ASP A 50 -7.31 -10.92 6.87
N VAL A 51 -6.47 -9.91 6.65
CA VAL A 51 -5.64 -9.27 7.69
C VAL A 51 -6.52 -8.74 8.82
N LEU A 52 -7.59 -8.01 8.51
CA LEU A 52 -8.46 -7.39 9.51
C LEU A 52 -9.20 -8.40 10.40
N ILE A 53 -9.40 -9.64 9.97
CA ILE A 53 -10.05 -10.68 10.79
C ILE A 53 -9.06 -11.52 11.61
N LYS A 54 -7.74 -11.36 11.41
CA LYS A 54 -6.73 -12.07 12.20
C LYS A 54 -6.57 -11.44 13.59
N LYS A 55 -6.25 -12.31 14.56
CA LYS A 55 -6.00 -11.94 15.96
C LYS A 55 -4.54 -12.12 16.34
N GLU A 56 -3.84 -13.05 15.71
CA GLU A 56 -2.48 -13.42 16.02
C GLU A 56 -1.50 -12.51 15.27
N LYS A 57 -0.62 -11.84 16.01
CA LYS A 57 0.34 -10.88 15.46
C LYS A 57 1.28 -11.49 14.40
N ALA A 58 1.75 -12.72 14.64
CA ALA A 58 2.65 -13.39 13.71
C ALA A 58 1.99 -13.61 12.33
N GLU A 59 0.71 -13.96 12.30
CA GLU A 59 -0.03 -14.12 11.04
C GLU A 59 -0.29 -12.79 10.34
N LEU A 60 -0.43 -11.70 11.10
CA LEU A 60 -0.69 -10.37 10.54
C LEU A 60 0.47 -9.87 9.69
N LEU A 61 1.71 -9.99 10.20
CA LEU A 61 2.87 -9.42 9.54
C LEU A 61 3.13 -10.07 8.18
N ASP A 62 3.09 -11.40 8.11
CA ASP A 62 3.30 -12.12 6.85
C ASP A 62 2.23 -11.75 5.82
N LEU A 63 0.96 -11.70 6.23
CA LEU A 63 -0.16 -11.38 5.34
C LEU A 63 -0.09 -9.94 4.83
N ILE A 64 0.23 -8.97 5.69
CA ILE A 64 0.28 -7.57 5.28
C ILE A 64 1.52 -7.28 4.40
N ILE A 65 2.64 -7.98 4.60
CA ILE A 65 3.81 -7.88 3.71
C ILE A 65 3.48 -8.44 2.32
N ILE A 66 2.74 -9.56 2.26
CA ILE A 66 2.26 -10.11 0.97
C ILE A 66 1.29 -9.13 0.28
N ALA A 67 0.40 -8.49 1.04
CA ALA A 67 -0.48 -7.45 0.51
C ALA A 67 0.33 -6.25 -0.02
N LEU A 68 1.35 -5.79 0.71
CA LEU A 68 2.23 -4.70 0.28
C LEU A 68 3.01 -5.04 -1.01
N ASP A 69 3.55 -6.26 -1.14
CA ASP A 69 4.22 -6.70 -2.38
C ASP A 69 3.27 -6.64 -3.59
N LYS A 70 2.01 -7.04 -3.41
CA LYS A 70 1.01 -6.96 -4.47
C LYS A 70 0.60 -5.53 -4.78
N GLU A 71 0.43 -4.71 -3.75
CA GLU A 71 0.11 -3.28 -3.87
C GLU A 71 1.20 -2.54 -4.66
N VAL A 72 2.48 -2.73 -4.32
CA VAL A 72 3.58 -2.07 -5.04
C VAL A 72 3.71 -2.56 -6.49
N ARG A 73 3.46 -3.84 -6.77
CA ARG A 73 3.42 -4.35 -8.14
C ARG A 73 2.30 -3.72 -8.94
N GLU A 74 1.12 -3.56 -8.34
CA GLU A 74 0.00 -2.92 -9.00
C GLU A 74 0.24 -1.42 -9.21
N LEU A 75 0.88 -0.76 -8.26
CA LEU A 75 1.31 0.63 -8.38
C LEU A 75 2.25 0.84 -9.58
N VAL A 76 3.23 -0.07 -9.79
CA VAL A 76 4.13 -0.05 -10.95
C VAL A 76 3.37 -0.29 -12.26
N HIS A 77 2.43 -1.24 -12.29
CA HIS A 77 1.61 -1.49 -13.48
C HIS A 77 0.75 -0.29 -13.85
N LEU A 78 0.04 0.29 -12.87
CA LEU A 78 -0.81 1.43 -13.06
C LEU A 78 0.00 2.65 -13.52
N GLN A 79 1.20 2.87 -12.96
CA GLN A 79 2.12 3.90 -13.44
C GLN A 79 2.45 3.75 -14.93
N SER A 80 2.86 2.56 -15.36
CA SER A 80 3.20 2.28 -16.77
C SER A 80 2.00 2.53 -17.69
N ARG A 81 0.80 2.17 -17.24
CA ARG A 81 -0.44 2.43 -17.96
C ARG A 81 -0.74 3.93 -18.05
N CYS A 82 -0.61 4.67 -16.95
CA CYS A 82 -0.84 6.11 -16.93
C CYS A 82 0.11 6.86 -17.86
N ILE A 83 1.38 6.46 -17.94
CA ILE A 83 2.34 7.01 -18.90
C ILE A 83 1.83 6.82 -20.34
N THR A 84 1.37 5.60 -20.67
CA THR A 84 0.85 5.27 -22.01
C THR A 84 -0.41 6.06 -22.34
N GLN A 85 -1.26 6.31 -21.34
CA GLN A 85 -2.48 7.12 -21.45
C GLN A 85 -2.22 8.62 -21.23
N ARG A 86 -0.97 9.08 -21.27
CA ARG A 86 -0.58 10.49 -21.14
C ARG A 86 -1.17 11.17 -19.90
N TRP A 87 -1.21 10.44 -18.79
CA TRP A 87 -1.66 10.94 -17.49
C TRP A 87 -3.10 11.46 -17.49
N GLU A 88 -3.98 10.79 -18.25
CA GLU A 88 -5.42 11.03 -18.19
C GLU A 88 -5.91 11.15 -16.73
N TYR A 89 -6.90 12.02 -16.50
CA TYR A 89 -7.35 12.41 -15.17
C TYR A 89 -7.67 11.20 -14.28
N GLU A 90 -8.47 10.25 -14.77
CA GLU A 90 -8.83 9.03 -14.02
C GLU A 90 -7.59 8.25 -13.60
N CYS A 91 -6.60 8.12 -14.48
CA CYS A 91 -5.38 7.38 -14.18
C CYS A 91 -4.55 8.09 -13.11
N SER A 92 -4.40 9.41 -13.23
CA SER A 92 -3.64 10.21 -12.26
C SER A 92 -4.26 10.17 -10.86
N VAL A 93 -5.59 10.29 -10.75
CA VAL A 93 -6.27 10.26 -9.45
C VAL A 93 -6.28 8.84 -8.86
N ALA A 94 -6.53 7.81 -9.68
CA ALA A 94 -6.45 6.42 -9.21
C ALA A 94 -5.04 6.09 -8.70
N LEU A 95 -4.00 6.53 -9.41
CA LEU A 95 -2.61 6.30 -8.99
C LEU A 95 -2.28 6.98 -7.66
N ILE A 96 -2.78 8.20 -7.42
CA ILE A 96 -2.62 8.87 -6.12
C ILE A 96 -3.28 8.06 -5.00
N ALA A 97 -4.47 7.52 -5.25
CA ALA A 97 -5.16 6.68 -4.26
C ALA A 97 -4.37 5.40 -3.94
N VAL A 98 -3.81 4.72 -4.95
CA VAL A 98 -2.94 3.53 -4.74
C VAL A 98 -1.64 3.89 -4.00
N VAL A 99 -1.03 5.06 -4.28
CA VAL A 99 0.11 5.57 -3.49
C VAL A 99 -0.28 5.75 -2.02
N GLN A 100 -1.45 6.34 -1.76
CA GLN A 100 -1.94 6.52 -0.39
C GLN A 100 -2.16 5.18 0.29
N ALA A 101 -2.81 4.21 -0.37
CA ALA A 101 -2.99 2.86 0.17
C ALA A 101 -1.65 2.21 0.52
N THR A 102 -0.65 2.32 -0.36
CA THR A 102 0.70 1.78 -0.13
C THR A 102 1.37 2.40 1.11
N ILE A 103 1.25 3.70 1.31
CA ILE A 103 1.82 4.38 2.49
C ILE A 103 1.14 3.88 3.77
N GLU A 104 -0.19 3.78 3.76
CA GLU A 104 -0.96 3.29 4.91
C GLU A 104 -0.58 1.83 5.26
N LEU A 105 -0.36 0.96 4.27
CA LEU A 105 0.14 -0.39 4.54
C LEU A 105 1.52 -0.38 5.19
N VAL A 106 2.42 0.53 4.79
CA VAL A 106 3.73 0.68 5.43
C VAL A 106 3.60 1.16 6.88
N GLU A 107 2.71 2.12 7.15
CA GLU A 107 2.44 2.60 8.52
C GLU A 107 1.81 1.51 9.38
N ALA A 108 0.91 0.69 8.82
CA ALA A 108 0.39 -0.49 9.49
C ALA A 108 1.51 -1.48 9.84
N ILE A 109 2.38 -1.81 8.88
CA ILE A 109 3.53 -2.69 9.11
C ILE A 109 4.43 -2.13 10.21
N GLU A 110 4.74 -0.83 10.20
CA GLU A 110 5.55 -0.19 11.24
C GLU A 110 4.92 -0.36 12.63
N GLY A 111 3.59 -0.27 12.74
CA GLY A 111 2.85 -0.43 13.98
C GLY A 111 2.92 -1.82 14.61
N ILE A 112 3.23 -2.86 13.82
CA ILE A 112 3.30 -4.24 14.30
C ILE A 112 4.70 -4.88 14.15
N ALA A 113 5.61 -4.32 13.38
CA ALA A 113 6.96 -4.87 13.23
C ALA A 113 7.75 -4.81 14.55
N GLU A 114 8.68 -5.74 14.75
CA GLU A 114 9.56 -5.80 15.92
C GLU A 114 11.02 -6.07 15.52
N GLY A 115 11.95 -5.77 16.44
CA GLY A 115 13.37 -6.07 16.25
C GLY A 115 13.93 -5.51 14.94
N SER A 116 14.64 -6.37 14.18
CA SER A 116 15.26 -5.99 12.91
C SER A 116 14.24 -5.61 11.83
N GLN A 117 13.03 -6.18 11.84
CA GLN A 117 11.98 -5.83 10.88
C GLN A 117 11.53 -4.38 11.09
N LEU A 118 11.34 -3.96 12.35
CA LEU A 118 10.97 -2.58 12.68
C LEU A 118 12.05 -1.58 12.25
N GLU A 119 13.33 -1.93 12.43
CA GLU A 119 14.46 -1.10 12.00
C GLU A 119 14.47 -0.91 10.46
N VAL A 120 14.20 -1.97 9.71
CA VAL A 120 14.07 -1.91 8.25
C VAL A 120 12.93 -0.98 7.83
N VAL A 121 11.75 -1.15 8.41
CA VAL A 121 10.55 -0.38 8.06
C VAL A 121 10.75 1.10 8.38
N LYS A 122 11.21 1.41 9.59
CA LYS A 122 11.50 2.79 10.01
C LYS A 122 12.51 3.46 9.11
N LYS A 123 13.62 2.78 8.81
CA LYS A 123 14.64 3.34 7.93
C LYS A 123 14.10 3.62 6.53
N ALA A 124 13.33 2.70 5.95
CA ALA A 124 12.71 2.90 4.64
C ALA A 124 11.72 4.08 4.65
N HIS A 125 10.89 4.16 5.70
CA HIS A 125 9.89 5.21 5.86
C HIS A 125 10.52 6.59 6.13
N ASP A 126 11.57 6.68 6.95
CA ASP A 126 12.31 7.92 7.20
C ASP A 126 12.99 8.44 5.93
N VAL A 127 13.63 7.55 5.15
CA VAL A 127 14.21 7.92 3.85
C VAL A 127 13.15 8.47 2.88
N TYR A 128 11.97 7.85 2.84
CA TYR A 128 10.83 8.36 2.07
C TYR A 128 10.44 9.77 2.54
N ARG A 129 10.23 9.95 3.85
CA ARG A 129 9.75 11.19 4.46
C ARG A 129 10.72 12.34 4.25
N ASP A 130 12.01 12.10 4.45
CA ASP A 130 13.05 13.12 4.28
C ASP A 130 13.15 13.57 2.82
N ARG A 131 13.20 12.62 1.87
CA ARG A 131 13.23 12.93 0.44
C ARG A 131 11.95 13.58 -0.06
N PHE A 132 10.81 13.22 0.51
CA PHE A 132 9.53 13.87 0.21
C PHE A 132 9.56 15.34 0.64
N ARG A 133 10.07 15.64 1.85
CA ARG A 133 10.21 17.01 2.38
C ARG A 133 11.17 17.88 1.56
N GLU A 134 12.19 17.28 0.95
CA GLU A 134 13.09 18.01 0.05
C GLU A 134 12.39 18.53 -1.22
N GLY A 135 11.26 17.94 -1.61
CA GLY A 135 10.44 18.39 -2.74
C GLY A 135 11.08 18.20 -4.12
N LYS A 136 12.22 17.51 -4.20
CA LYS A 136 12.99 17.29 -5.45
C LYS A 136 12.70 15.96 -6.13
N HIS A 137 11.96 15.08 -5.45
CA HIS A 137 11.78 13.70 -5.86
C HIS A 137 10.34 13.42 -6.27
N ASN A 138 10.18 12.52 -7.24
CA ASN A 138 8.88 12.03 -7.64
C ASN A 138 8.30 11.13 -6.54
N ILE A 139 7.15 11.53 -5.97
CA ILE A 139 6.50 10.84 -4.84
C ILE A 139 6.24 9.35 -5.12
N LEU A 140 5.85 9.02 -6.34
CA LEU A 140 5.58 7.65 -6.76
C LEU A 140 6.85 6.81 -6.76
N ALA A 141 7.96 7.34 -7.29
CA ALA A 141 9.25 6.67 -7.25
C ALA A 141 9.74 6.44 -5.82
N LEU A 142 9.54 7.42 -4.93
CA LEU A 142 9.89 7.28 -3.52
C LEU A 142 9.03 6.21 -2.82
N CYS A 143 7.72 6.19 -3.08
CA CYS A 143 6.78 5.23 -2.51
C CYS A 143 7.13 3.79 -2.95
N ILE A 144 7.37 3.59 -4.26
CA ILE A 144 7.82 2.29 -4.79
C ILE A 144 9.13 1.85 -4.14
N GLN A 145 10.11 2.76 -4.03
CA GLN A 145 11.39 2.46 -3.40
C GLN A 145 11.22 2.04 -1.93
N MET A 146 10.39 2.75 -1.16
CA MET A 146 10.09 2.44 0.23
C MET A 146 9.47 1.05 0.38
N ALA A 147 8.37 0.79 -0.33
CA ALA A 147 7.66 -0.48 -0.25
C ALA A 147 8.53 -1.65 -0.69
N THR A 148 9.27 -1.51 -1.80
CA THR A 148 10.19 -2.56 -2.29
C THR A 148 11.31 -2.84 -1.29
N THR A 149 11.88 -1.81 -0.66
CA THR A 149 12.92 -2.00 0.37
C THR A 149 12.40 -2.82 1.54
N ILE A 150 11.15 -2.59 1.97
CA ILE A 150 10.52 -3.33 3.06
C ILE A 150 10.31 -4.79 2.64
N VAL A 151 9.70 -5.01 1.48
CA VAL A 151 9.44 -6.36 0.95
C VAL A 151 10.72 -7.17 0.81
N ASP A 152 11.77 -6.61 0.21
CA ASP A 152 13.03 -7.32 -0.08
C ASP A 152 13.89 -7.63 1.16
N ASN A 153 13.60 -7.03 2.32
CA ASN A 153 14.42 -7.18 3.53
C ASN A 153 13.68 -7.83 4.70
N ILE A 154 12.36 -8.01 4.59
CA ILE A 154 11.55 -8.76 5.57
C ILE A 154 11.23 -10.16 5.06
N TYR A 155 11.15 -10.33 3.74
CA TYR A 155 10.93 -11.60 3.05
C TYR A 155 12.26 -12.23 2.61
#